data_AF-A0A819TJJ0-F1
#
_entry.id   AF-A0A819TJJ0-F1
#
_cell.length_a   1.000
_cell.length_b   1.000
_cell.length_c   1.000
_cell.angle_alpha   90.00
_cell.angle_beta   90.00
_cell.angle_gamma   90.00
#
_symmetry.space_group_name_H-M   'P 1'
#
loop_
_entity.id
_entity.type
_entity.pdbx_description
1 polymer ?
#
loop_
_entity_poly.entity_id
_entity_poly.type
_entity_poly.pdbx_seq_one_letter_code
_entity_poly.pdbx_strand_id
1 'polypeptide(L)'
;MWSIIFVLISSISTLTHAQSPSDDARHKLVALIGNVRQADGRRYSSRDHLGNTMDCVKIIKRTDSEEFIGVYHTYINGVPRVNLALSDDLLHWTWLRELAYFGSQPTIAVPSDQPQGYIVVWEQEPNNHLRFAYYPTWSDLQAGTSQKTYSVPRTLSRCAEGTPNIYGQPTLNNIDVGFHFYDNCIVDRQARATLKNFNLWTQFRKQPNFDNALLHYGVQGNIGDRDVLSNFNDFAFTVIEGQYKSKDFGTWRTFVFDPQTGNADQVSIITDGGSQAFANPTITLTTWKGQNILIVTLFIPSEQSAPGEAGELIYYYKL
;
A
#
# COMPACT_ATOMS: atom_id res chain seq x y z
N MET A 1 62.23 34.76 -31.16
CA MET A 1 60.90 34.61 -30.53
C MET A 1 60.61 33.13 -30.42
N TRP A 2 60.69 32.57 -29.22
CA TRP A 2 60.35 31.16 -28.95
C TRP A 2 59.04 31.16 -28.16
N SER A 3 57.99 30.59 -28.75
CA SER A 3 56.66 30.52 -28.16
C SER A 3 56.59 29.42 -27.11
N ILE A 4 56.15 29.79 -25.91
CA ILE A 4 55.84 28.88 -24.81
C ILE A 4 54.42 28.35 -25.04
N ILE A 5 54.29 27.02 -25.18
CA ILE A 5 53.01 26.32 -25.20
C ILE A 5 52.60 26.08 -23.74
N PHE A 6 51.54 26.74 -23.29
CA PHE A 6 50.85 26.41 -22.04
C PHE A 6 49.94 25.21 -22.29
N VAL A 7 50.24 24.09 -21.62
CA VAL A 7 49.32 22.95 -21.54
C VAL A 7 48.32 23.23 -20.42
N LEU A 8 47.07 23.54 -20.78
CA LEU A 8 45.95 23.52 -19.84
C LEU A 8 45.61 22.07 -19.51
N ILE A 9 45.90 21.65 -18.27
CA ILE A 9 45.37 20.41 -17.72
C ILE A 9 43.95 20.72 -17.25
N SER A 10 42.96 20.29 -18.04
CA SER A 10 41.56 20.31 -17.63
C SER A 10 41.31 19.09 -16.75
N SER A 11 41.20 19.29 -15.44
CA SER A 11 40.78 18.28 -14.48
C SER A 11 39.30 17.97 -14.71
N ILE A 12 39.02 16.82 -15.30
CA ILE A 12 37.67 16.25 -15.36
C ILE A 12 37.35 15.73 -13.95
N SER A 13 36.64 16.53 -13.17
CA SER A 13 36.00 16.06 -11.95
C SER A 13 34.86 15.13 -12.33
N THR A 14 35.09 13.82 -12.27
CA THR A 14 34.00 12.85 -12.27
C THR A 14 33.17 13.07 -11.01
N LEU A 15 32.00 13.70 -11.17
CA LEU A 15 30.96 13.71 -10.13
C LEU A 15 30.48 12.27 -9.97
N THR A 16 31.13 11.51 -9.10
CA THR A 16 30.53 10.32 -8.51
C THR A 16 29.35 10.82 -7.70
N HIS A 17 28.12 10.60 -8.18
CA HIS A 17 26.94 10.82 -7.36
C HIS A 17 27.13 9.92 -6.13
N ALA A 18 27.30 10.52 -4.96
CA ALA A 18 27.45 9.75 -3.74
C ALA A 18 26.18 8.90 -3.58
N GLN A 19 26.37 7.59 -3.39
CA GLN A 19 25.28 6.65 -3.14
C GLN A 19 24.47 7.14 -1.94
N SER A 20 23.14 7.17 -2.04
CA SER A 20 22.28 7.57 -0.92
C SER A 20 22.44 6.55 0.22
N PRO A 21 22.42 6.97 1.49
CA PRO A 21 22.45 6.03 2.62
C PRO A 21 21.32 4.98 2.56
N SER A 22 20.19 5.32 1.94
CA SER A 22 19.03 4.44 1.76
C SER A 22 19.19 3.39 0.65
N ASP A 23 20.19 3.50 -0.25
CA ASP A 23 20.24 2.70 -1.48
C ASP A 23 20.36 1.19 -1.20
N ASP A 24 21.20 0.77 -0.25
CA ASP A 24 21.34 -0.65 0.09
C ASP A 24 20.06 -1.23 0.69
N ALA A 25 19.40 -0.47 1.56
CA ALA A 25 18.12 -0.85 2.13
C ALA A 25 17.02 -0.90 1.06
N ARG A 26 17.00 0.06 0.13
CA ARG A 26 16.06 0.10 -0.99
C ARG A 26 16.25 -1.10 -1.91
N HIS A 27 17.48 -1.40 -2.32
CA HIS A 27 17.79 -2.57 -3.15
C HIS A 27 17.38 -3.88 -2.46
N LYS A 28 17.65 -4.02 -1.15
CA LYS A 28 17.20 -5.19 -0.38
C LYS A 28 15.68 -5.30 -0.38
N LEU A 29 14.97 -4.20 -0.17
CA LEU A 29 13.50 -4.18 -0.18
C LEU A 29 12.93 -4.55 -1.56
N VAL A 30 13.45 -3.95 -2.63
CA VAL A 30 13.08 -4.27 -4.02
C VAL A 30 13.31 -5.74 -4.32
N ALA A 31 14.44 -6.31 -3.88
CA ALA A 31 14.75 -7.72 -4.09
C ALA A 31 13.78 -8.66 -3.35
N LEU A 32 13.38 -8.31 -2.12
CA LEU A 32 12.39 -9.08 -1.36
C LEU A 32 11.01 -9.01 -2.03
N ILE A 33 10.51 -7.82 -2.34
CA ILE A 33 9.21 -7.68 -3.01
C ILE A 33 9.21 -8.38 -4.37
N GLY A 34 10.32 -8.31 -5.11
CA GLY A 34 10.42 -8.84 -6.46
C GLY A 34 10.51 -10.37 -6.59
N ASN A 35 10.73 -11.13 -5.52
CA ASN A 35 11.06 -12.56 -5.64
C ASN A 35 10.12 -13.49 -4.88
N VAL A 36 8.85 -13.51 -5.29
CA VAL A 36 7.78 -14.31 -4.66
C VAL A 36 8.15 -15.79 -4.54
N ARG A 37 8.90 -16.35 -5.49
CA ARG A 37 9.36 -17.76 -5.48
C ARG A 37 10.22 -18.12 -4.26
N GLN A 38 10.96 -17.15 -3.72
CA GLN A 38 11.84 -17.31 -2.56
C GLN A 38 11.15 -16.90 -1.23
N ALA A 39 9.87 -16.54 -1.26
CA ALA A 39 9.11 -16.27 -0.04
C ALA A 39 8.99 -17.52 0.84
N ASP A 40 9.05 -17.34 2.16
CA ASP A 40 8.90 -18.42 3.15
C ASP A 40 7.48 -19.01 3.15
N GLY A 41 6.49 -18.22 2.75
CA GLY A 41 5.13 -18.66 2.49
C GLY A 41 4.47 -17.75 1.48
N ARG A 42 3.62 -18.31 0.63
CA ARG A 42 2.88 -17.58 -0.40
C ARG A 42 1.55 -18.26 -0.75
N ARG A 43 0.56 -17.47 -1.13
CA ARG A 43 -0.75 -17.91 -1.62
C ARG A 43 -1.24 -16.99 -2.73
N TYR A 44 -1.53 -17.58 -3.88
CA TYR A 44 -2.22 -16.93 -4.99
C TYR A 44 -3.73 -17.07 -4.85
N SER A 45 -4.47 -16.14 -5.47
CA SER A 45 -5.94 -16.16 -5.47
C SER A 45 -6.51 -16.34 -4.05
N SER A 46 -5.99 -15.56 -3.11
CA SER A 46 -6.24 -15.72 -1.68
C SER A 46 -7.73 -15.58 -1.37
N ARG A 47 -8.21 -16.50 -0.54
CA ARG A 47 -9.60 -16.60 -0.12
C ARG A 47 -9.70 -16.90 1.35
N ASP A 48 -10.75 -16.40 1.97
CA ASP A 48 -11.15 -16.83 3.30
C ASP A 48 -11.78 -18.25 3.26
N HIS A 49 -12.07 -18.79 4.45
CA HIS A 49 -12.71 -20.10 4.61
C HIS A 49 -14.15 -20.20 4.09
N LEU A 50 -14.80 -19.08 3.76
CA LEU A 50 -16.11 -19.05 3.11
C LEU A 50 -15.99 -18.95 1.58
N GLY A 51 -14.78 -18.80 1.05
CA GLY A 51 -14.48 -18.70 -0.37
C GLY A 51 -14.50 -17.27 -0.92
N ASN A 52 -14.69 -16.24 -0.08
CA ASN A 52 -14.64 -14.85 -0.54
C ASN A 52 -13.22 -14.50 -0.98
N THR A 53 -13.09 -13.72 -2.06
CA THR A 53 -11.79 -13.17 -2.47
C THR A 53 -11.30 -12.16 -1.44
N MET A 54 -9.98 -12.14 -1.22
CA MET A 54 -9.34 -11.21 -0.28
C MET A 54 -8.73 -10.00 -0.96
N ASP A 55 -9.45 -9.38 -1.89
CA ASP A 55 -8.87 -8.37 -2.78
C ASP A 55 -8.44 -7.11 -2.01
N CYS A 56 -7.21 -6.66 -2.29
CA CYS A 56 -6.54 -5.52 -1.66
C CYS A 56 -6.45 -5.68 -0.13
N VAL A 57 -6.00 -6.85 0.34
CA VAL A 57 -5.95 -7.12 1.78
C VAL A 57 -4.81 -6.36 2.45
N LYS A 58 -5.13 -5.50 3.42
CA LYS A 58 -4.14 -4.98 4.37
C LYS A 58 -4.06 -5.90 5.58
N ILE A 59 -2.84 -6.33 5.89
CA ILE A 59 -2.55 -7.24 7.01
C ILE A 59 -1.77 -6.53 8.10
N ILE A 60 -2.20 -6.67 9.36
CA ILE A 60 -1.41 -6.31 10.55
C ILE A 60 -1.33 -7.48 11.52
N LYS A 61 -0.28 -7.54 12.32
CA LYS A 61 -0.24 -8.45 13.47
C LYS A 61 -1.13 -7.91 14.59
N ARG A 62 -1.86 -8.78 15.28
CA ARG A 62 -2.61 -8.40 16.48
C ARG A 62 -1.65 -8.12 17.65
N THR A 63 -1.86 -7.02 18.37
CA THR A 63 -0.92 -6.52 19.40
C THR A 63 -0.65 -7.53 20.54
N ASP A 64 -1.64 -8.36 20.88
CA ASP A 64 -1.62 -9.27 22.03
C ASP A 64 -1.59 -10.76 21.65
N SER A 65 -1.25 -11.08 20.40
CA SER A 65 -1.29 -12.45 19.87
C SER A 65 -0.28 -12.68 18.75
N GLU A 66 -0.06 -13.95 18.38
CA GLU A 66 0.70 -14.34 17.18
C GLU A 66 -0.19 -14.43 15.92
N GLU A 67 -1.45 -14.04 16.05
CA GLU A 67 -2.41 -13.98 14.94
C GLU A 67 -2.33 -12.66 14.17
N PHE A 68 -2.79 -12.71 12.92
CA PHE A 68 -2.84 -11.63 11.97
C PHE A 68 -4.28 -11.26 11.64
N ILE A 69 -4.51 -9.96 11.54
CA ILE A 69 -5.78 -9.38 11.13
C ILE A 69 -5.65 -8.95 9.67
N GLY A 70 -6.61 -9.37 8.84
CA GLY A 70 -6.75 -8.94 7.46
C GLY A 70 -8.02 -8.13 7.31
N VAL A 71 -7.91 -6.91 6.76
CA VAL A 71 -9.05 -6.18 6.21
C VAL A 71 -8.92 -6.16 4.71
N TYR A 72 -9.99 -6.50 4.00
CA TYR A 72 -10.00 -6.62 2.54
C TYR A 72 -11.38 -6.31 2.01
N HIS A 73 -11.53 -6.30 0.70
CA HIS A 73 -12.86 -6.26 0.11
C HIS A 73 -13.15 -7.47 -0.77
N THR A 74 -14.44 -7.77 -0.91
CA THR A 74 -14.92 -8.74 -1.89
C THR A 74 -16.16 -8.17 -2.57
N TYR A 75 -16.37 -8.52 -3.84
CA TYR A 75 -17.57 -8.13 -4.58
C TYR A 75 -18.61 -9.24 -4.51
N ILE A 76 -19.76 -8.94 -3.90
CA ILE A 76 -20.92 -9.83 -3.86
C ILE A 76 -22.02 -9.20 -4.70
N ASN A 77 -22.40 -9.87 -5.81
CA ASN A 77 -23.39 -9.38 -6.76
C ASN A 77 -23.09 -7.96 -7.27
N GLY A 78 -21.81 -7.68 -7.56
CA GLY A 78 -21.36 -6.38 -8.05
C GLY A 78 -21.27 -5.29 -6.97
N VAL A 79 -21.45 -5.63 -5.70
CA VAL A 79 -21.37 -4.66 -4.60
C VAL A 79 -20.17 -4.95 -3.70
N PRO A 80 -19.27 -3.97 -3.47
CA PRO A 80 -18.10 -4.20 -2.64
C PRO A 80 -18.49 -4.22 -1.16
N ARG A 81 -17.84 -5.14 -0.43
CA ARG A 81 -17.95 -5.34 1.02
C ARG A 81 -16.58 -5.29 1.64
N VAL A 82 -16.37 -4.46 2.65
CA VAL A 82 -15.18 -4.55 3.50
C VAL A 82 -15.40 -5.67 4.50
N ASN A 83 -14.44 -6.58 4.58
CA ASN A 83 -14.48 -7.74 5.46
C ASN A 83 -13.28 -7.74 6.41
N LEU A 84 -13.46 -8.45 7.52
CA LEU A 84 -12.48 -8.74 8.54
C LEU A 84 -12.22 -10.26 8.55
N ALA A 85 -10.96 -10.64 8.53
CA ALA A 85 -10.53 -12.01 8.75
C ALA A 85 -9.35 -12.10 9.72
N LEU A 86 -9.13 -13.30 10.24
CA LEU A 86 -8.05 -13.67 11.13
C LEU A 86 -7.25 -14.83 10.54
N SER A 87 -5.94 -14.83 10.73
CA SER A 87 -5.06 -15.93 10.33
C SER A 87 -3.97 -16.14 11.38
N ASP A 88 -3.54 -17.36 11.59
CA ASP A 88 -2.40 -17.70 12.45
C ASP A 88 -1.11 -17.99 11.66
N ASP A 89 -1.20 -18.06 10.33
CA ASP A 89 -0.10 -18.46 9.45
C ASP A 89 0.06 -17.61 8.17
N LEU A 90 -0.74 -16.55 8.02
CA LEU A 90 -0.85 -15.63 6.86
C LEU A 90 -1.42 -16.25 5.58
N LEU A 91 -1.62 -17.57 5.53
CA LEU A 91 -2.02 -18.29 4.33
C LEU A 91 -3.45 -18.78 4.42
N HIS A 92 -3.94 -19.15 5.60
CA HIS A 92 -5.31 -19.61 5.84
C HIS A 92 -6.08 -18.57 6.65
N TRP A 93 -7.23 -18.15 6.14
CA TRP A 93 -7.96 -17.01 6.66
C TRP A 93 -9.37 -17.40 7.09
N THR A 94 -9.70 -17.08 8.34
CA THR A 94 -11.04 -17.24 8.90
C THR A 94 -11.76 -15.89 8.85
N TRP A 95 -12.80 -15.79 8.03
CA TRP A 95 -13.70 -14.64 7.98
C TRP A 95 -14.45 -14.49 9.30
N LEU A 96 -14.56 -13.25 9.77
CA LEU A 96 -15.21 -12.92 11.04
C LEU A 96 -16.47 -12.07 10.82
N ARG A 97 -16.36 -11.05 9.97
CA ARG A 97 -17.43 -10.06 9.78
C ARG A 97 -17.26 -9.23 8.51
N GLU A 98 -18.38 -8.77 7.97
CA GLU A 98 -18.44 -7.58 7.11
C GLU A 98 -18.40 -6.31 7.97
N LEU A 99 -17.48 -5.40 7.72
CA LEU A 99 -17.33 -4.11 8.40
C LEU A 99 -18.03 -2.96 7.68
N ALA A 100 -18.15 -3.03 6.36
CA ALA A 100 -18.81 -1.98 5.58
C ALA A 100 -19.48 -2.51 4.31
N TYR A 101 -20.69 -2.00 4.09
CA TYR A 101 -21.48 -2.19 2.88
C TYR A 101 -21.18 -1.05 1.89
N PHE A 102 -21.03 -1.35 0.60
CA PHE A 102 -20.54 -0.40 -0.42
C PHE A 102 -19.13 0.16 -0.08
N GLY A 103 -18.31 -0.64 0.59
CA GLY A 103 -16.95 -0.26 0.97
C GLY A 103 -15.90 -1.08 0.21
N SER A 104 -14.81 -0.46 -0.23
CA SER A 104 -13.70 -1.15 -0.91
C SER A 104 -12.31 -0.66 -0.45
N GLN A 105 -11.26 -1.43 -0.80
CA GLN A 105 -9.85 -1.08 -0.59
C GLN A 105 -9.53 -0.57 0.83
N PRO A 106 -9.82 -1.37 1.88
CA PRO A 106 -9.64 -0.93 3.25
C PRO A 106 -8.17 -0.93 3.69
N THR A 107 -7.86 -0.09 4.67
CA THR A 107 -6.62 -0.15 5.45
C THR A 107 -6.95 -0.17 6.94
N ILE A 108 -6.01 -0.65 7.76
CA ILE A 108 -6.16 -0.77 9.22
C ILE A 108 -4.87 -0.36 9.93
N ALA A 109 -5.01 0.30 11.08
CA ALA A 109 -3.91 0.59 11.98
C ALA A 109 -4.35 0.58 13.44
N VAL A 110 -3.38 0.36 14.34
CA VAL A 110 -3.58 0.50 15.79
C VAL A 110 -3.19 1.94 16.20
N PRO A 111 -4.11 2.73 16.78
CA PRO A 111 -3.78 4.03 17.34
C PRO A 111 -2.84 3.90 18.54
N SER A 112 -1.76 4.67 18.52
CA SER A 112 -0.71 4.67 19.56
C SER A 112 -1.20 5.19 20.93
N ASP A 113 -2.24 6.01 20.95
CA ASP A 113 -2.90 6.49 22.16
C ASP A 113 -4.01 5.55 22.66
N GLN A 114 -4.34 4.49 21.91
CA GLN A 114 -5.36 3.50 22.24
C GLN A 114 -4.94 2.09 21.73
N PRO A 115 -3.92 1.46 22.32
CA PRO A 115 -3.25 0.27 21.75
C PRO A 115 -4.11 -1.01 21.68
N GLN A 116 -5.30 -1.00 22.28
CA GLN A 116 -6.29 -2.09 22.20
C GLN A 116 -7.31 -1.89 21.06
N GLY A 117 -7.35 -0.68 20.49
CA GLY A 117 -8.33 -0.30 19.48
C GLY A 117 -7.77 -0.38 18.06
N TYR A 118 -8.65 -0.09 17.10
CA TYR A 118 -8.37 -0.21 15.67
C TYR A 118 -9.03 0.93 14.91
N ILE A 119 -8.28 1.56 14.02
CA ILE A 119 -8.80 2.49 13.01
C ILE A 119 -8.87 1.71 11.71
N VAL A 120 -10.05 1.66 11.10
CA VAL A 120 -10.25 1.12 9.75
C VAL A 120 -10.72 2.25 8.84
N VAL A 121 -10.13 2.35 7.65
CA VAL A 121 -10.48 3.36 6.65
C VAL A 121 -10.71 2.66 5.33
N TRP A 122 -11.72 3.06 4.56
CA TRP A 122 -12.04 2.45 3.26
C TRP A 122 -12.58 3.48 2.27
N GLU A 123 -12.65 3.10 1.00
CA GLU A 123 -13.43 3.81 -0.02
C GLU A 123 -14.91 3.49 0.11
N GLN A 124 -15.75 4.51 0.23
CA GLN A 124 -17.19 4.37 0.37
C GLN A 124 -17.92 4.83 -0.89
N GLU A 125 -18.83 3.99 -1.37
CA GLU A 125 -19.85 4.32 -2.37
C GLU A 125 -21.23 4.54 -1.73
N PRO A 126 -22.14 5.30 -2.38
CA PRO A 126 -21.91 6.10 -3.59
C PRO A 126 -21.11 7.38 -3.32
N ASN A 127 -20.66 8.03 -4.39
CA ASN A 127 -19.85 9.25 -4.36
C ASN A 127 -18.46 8.99 -3.77
N ASN A 128 -17.79 7.93 -4.24
CA ASN A 128 -16.43 7.51 -3.91
C ASN A 128 -15.63 8.53 -3.07
N HIS A 129 -15.58 8.26 -1.77
CA HIS A 129 -14.93 9.09 -0.77
C HIS A 129 -14.38 8.22 0.36
N LEU A 130 -13.51 8.77 1.19
CA LEU A 130 -12.98 8.04 2.34
C LEU A 130 -13.98 7.98 3.49
N ARG A 131 -14.07 6.83 4.15
CA ARG A 131 -14.79 6.65 5.41
C ARG A 131 -13.92 6.00 6.46
N PHE A 132 -14.02 6.51 7.69
CA PHE A 132 -13.26 6.11 8.85
C PHE A 132 -14.18 5.47 9.88
N ALA A 133 -13.71 4.43 10.55
CA ALA A 133 -14.30 3.91 11.78
C ALA A 133 -13.21 3.60 12.82
N TYR A 134 -13.52 3.88 14.08
CA TYR A 134 -12.71 3.48 15.23
C TYR A 134 -13.45 2.45 16.07
N TYR A 135 -12.77 1.35 16.38
CA TYR A 135 -13.23 0.26 17.22
C TYR A 135 -12.37 0.23 18.49
N PRO A 136 -12.94 0.42 19.70
CA PRO A 136 -12.15 0.55 20.93
C PRO A 136 -11.38 -0.70 21.34
N THR A 137 -11.88 -1.87 20.98
CA THR A 137 -11.28 -3.16 21.35
C THR A 137 -11.30 -4.15 20.18
N TRP A 138 -10.56 -5.25 20.33
CA TRP A 138 -10.66 -6.39 19.41
C TRP A 138 -12.09 -6.95 19.37
N SER A 139 -12.76 -7.07 20.52
CA SER A 139 -14.15 -7.53 20.58
C SER A 139 -15.09 -6.60 19.82
N ASP A 140 -14.88 -5.29 19.89
CA ASP A 140 -15.67 -4.31 19.14
C ASP A 140 -15.45 -4.43 17.63
N LEU A 141 -14.21 -4.64 17.20
CA LEU A 141 -13.87 -4.87 15.80
C LEU A 141 -14.52 -6.15 15.27
N GLN A 142 -14.45 -7.25 16.03
CA GLN A 142 -15.11 -8.52 15.69
C GLN A 142 -16.64 -8.40 15.65
N ALA A 143 -17.21 -7.58 16.53
CA ALA A 143 -18.65 -7.32 16.57
C ALA A 143 -19.12 -6.37 15.45
N GLY A 144 -18.21 -5.56 14.89
CA GLY A 144 -18.55 -4.47 13.98
C GLY A 144 -19.07 -3.21 14.70
N THR A 145 -18.79 -3.07 15.99
CA THR A 145 -19.30 -1.99 16.85
C THR A 145 -18.31 -0.83 16.89
N SER A 146 -18.40 0.09 15.93
CA SER A 146 -17.55 1.30 15.93
C SER A 146 -18.02 2.31 16.97
N GLN A 147 -17.09 2.91 17.73
CA GLN A 147 -17.40 4.02 18.64
C GLN A 147 -17.46 5.37 17.93
N LYS A 148 -16.60 5.56 16.92
CA LYS A 148 -16.55 6.79 16.12
C LYS A 148 -16.52 6.45 14.65
N THR A 149 -17.18 7.29 13.85
CA THR A 149 -17.09 7.23 12.38
C THR A 149 -16.97 8.62 11.81
N TYR A 150 -16.30 8.74 10.66
CA TYR A 150 -16.23 10.00 9.93
C TYR A 150 -16.27 9.74 8.42
N SER A 151 -17.14 10.45 7.71
CA SER A 151 -17.21 10.44 6.24
C SER A 151 -16.57 11.71 5.72
N VAL A 152 -15.53 11.55 4.91
CA VAL A 152 -14.80 12.68 4.33
C VAL A 152 -15.60 13.26 3.17
N PRO A 153 -15.87 14.58 3.14
CA PRO A 153 -16.31 15.22 1.91
C PRO A 153 -15.16 15.23 0.91
N ARG A 154 -15.42 14.94 -0.38
CA ARG A 154 -14.37 15.05 -1.42
C ARG A 154 -13.83 16.48 -1.46
N THR A 155 -12.51 16.63 -1.60
CA THR A 155 -11.78 17.89 -1.45
C THR A 155 -10.95 18.32 -2.66
N LEU A 156 -10.36 17.37 -3.36
CA LEU A 156 -9.46 17.54 -4.52
C LEU A 156 -10.09 17.07 -5.83
N SER A 157 -11.13 16.21 -5.78
CA SER A 157 -11.85 15.72 -6.95
C SER A 157 -13.37 15.81 -6.78
N ARG A 158 -14.05 16.10 -7.89
CA ARG A 158 -15.53 15.99 -7.96
C ARG A 158 -16.00 14.58 -8.31
N CYS A 159 -15.10 13.65 -8.57
CA CYS A 159 -15.41 12.32 -9.10
C CYS A 159 -15.09 11.20 -8.11
N ALA A 160 -13.86 11.08 -7.62
CA ALA A 160 -13.49 10.05 -6.65
C ALA A 160 -12.28 10.45 -5.80
N GLU A 161 -12.28 10.02 -4.54
CA GLU A 161 -11.16 10.08 -3.60
C GLU A 161 -11.12 8.80 -2.77
N GLY A 162 -10.08 7.99 -2.99
CA GLY A 162 -10.08 6.60 -2.53
C GLY A 162 -8.70 6.03 -2.18
N THR A 163 -8.66 4.71 -2.03
CA THR A 163 -7.54 3.85 -1.69
C THR A 163 -6.74 4.41 -0.50
N PRO A 164 -7.35 4.42 0.70
CA PRO A 164 -6.72 4.97 1.87
C PRO A 164 -5.49 4.16 2.32
N ASN A 165 -4.48 4.88 2.79
CA ASN A 165 -3.37 4.35 3.59
C ASN A 165 -3.17 5.21 4.84
N ILE A 166 -2.76 4.62 5.96
CA ILE A 166 -2.47 5.35 7.22
C ILE A 166 -0.95 5.44 7.39
N TYR A 167 -0.43 6.66 7.54
CA TYR A 167 1.00 6.89 7.74
C TYR A 167 1.39 6.87 9.23
N GLY A 168 2.52 6.25 9.52
CA GLY A 168 3.18 6.34 10.83
C GLY A 168 2.38 5.72 11.97
N GLN A 169 2.47 6.33 13.15
CA GLN A 169 1.75 5.90 14.36
C GLN A 169 0.54 6.82 14.57
N PRO A 170 -0.65 6.46 14.09
CA PRO A 170 -1.81 7.32 14.22
C PRO A 170 -2.21 7.50 15.69
N THR A 171 -2.94 8.57 15.98
CA THR A 171 -3.69 8.75 17.23
C THR A 171 -5.13 9.09 16.91
N LEU A 172 -6.06 8.97 17.85
CA LEU A 172 -7.44 9.39 17.60
C LEU A 172 -7.58 10.90 17.33
N ASN A 173 -6.58 11.69 17.74
CA ASN A 173 -6.55 13.12 17.53
C ASN A 173 -5.83 13.54 16.25
N ASN A 174 -5.03 12.67 15.64
CA ASN A 174 -4.26 12.97 14.44
C ASN A 174 -3.98 11.69 13.64
N ILE A 175 -4.74 11.51 12.55
CA ILE A 175 -4.59 10.39 11.62
C ILE A 175 -4.12 10.99 10.29
N ASP A 176 -2.87 10.71 9.93
CA ASP A 176 -2.29 11.13 8.65
C ASP A 176 -2.59 10.06 7.60
N VAL A 177 -3.23 10.47 6.50
CA VAL A 177 -3.83 9.55 5.54
C VAL A 177 -3.42 9.90 4.12
N GLY A 178 -2.97 8.89 3.41
CA GLY A 178 -2.82 8.91 1.96
C GLY A 178 -4.10 8.45 1.31
N PHE A 179 -4.49 9.08 0.22
CA PHE A 179 -5.51 8.60 -0.70
C PHE A 179 -5.12 8.97 -2.15
N HIS A 180 -5.73 8.35 -3.14
CA HIS A 180 -5.72 8.88 -4.49
C HIS A 180 -6.89 9.86 -4.68
N PHE A 181 -6.78 10.78 -5.62
CA PHE A 181 -7.90 11.58 -6.11
C PHE A 181 -7.96 11.47 -7.63
N TYR A 182 -9.17 11.45 -8.19
CA TYR A 182 -9.35 11.32 -9.63
C TYR A 182 -9.15 12.68 -10.31
N ASP A 183 -7.92 12.95 -10.74
CA ASP A 183 -7.49 14.23 -11.32
C ASP A 183 -8.21 14.47 -12.65
N ASN A 184 -8.90 15.60 -12.72
CA ASN A 184 -9.78 15.97 -13.84
C ASN A 184 -10.82 14.92 -14.23
N CYS A 185 -11.08 13.94 -13.35
CA CYS A 185 -11.87 12.76 -13.65
C CYS A 185 -11.32 11.91 -14.81
N ILE A 186 -9.99 11.82 -14.93
CA ILE A 186 -9.31 11.08 -16.01
C ILE A 186 -8.40 9.99 -15.44
N VAL A 187 -7.56 10.33 -14.46
CA VAL A 187 -6.58 9.42 -13.87
C VAL A 187 -6.43 9.62 -12.36
N ASP A 188 -6.09 8.55 -11.66
CA ASP A 188 -5.78 8.61 -10.24
C ASP A 188 -4.40 9.22 -10.00
N ARG A 189 -4.33 10.15 -9.05
CA ARG A 189 -3.11 10.82 -8.61
C ARG A 189 -3.04 10.87 -7.10
N GLN A 190 -1.84 11.03 -6.59
CA GLN A 190 -1.55 10.83 -5.19
C GLN A 190 -1.90 12.08 -4.36
N ALA A 191 -2.57 11.89 -3.23
CA ALA A 191 -2.87 12.93 -2.25
C ALA A 191 -2.60 12.48 -0.81
N ARG A 192 -2.55 13.44 0.10
CA ARG A 192 -2.37 13.23 1.54
C ARG A 192 -3.14 14.27 2.33
N ALA A 193 -3.66 13.91 3.49
CA ALA A 193 -4.44 14.77 4.38
C ALA A 193 -4.38 14.27 5.82
N THR A 194 -5.04 15.00 6.73
CA THR A 194 -5.09 14.65 8.14
C THR A 194 -6.55 14.67 8.61
N LEU A 195 -7.00 13.60 9.27
CA LEU A 195 -8.20 13.63 10.11
C LEU A 195 -7.80 13.99 11.54
N LYS A 196 -8.25 15.14 12.02
CA LYS A 196 -8.03 15.60 13.40
C LYS A 196 -9.24 15.33 14.28
N ASN A 197 -8.98 14.89 15.52
CA ASN A 197 -9.98 14.61 16.56
C ASN A 197 -11.15 13.73 16.10
N PHE A 198 -10.93 12.91 15.06
CA PHE A 198 -11.97 12.10 14.40
C PHE A 198 -13.18 12.89 13.85
N ASN A 199 -13.05 14.21 13.64
CA ASN A 199 -14.17 15.05 13.20
C ASN A 199 -13.80 16.21 12.26
N LEU A 200 -12.51 16.43 12.00
CA LEU A 200 -12.04 17.54 11.17
C LEU A 200 -11.05 17.05 10.10
N TRP A 201 -11.50 17.03 8.85
CA TRP A 201 -10.64 16.80 7.69
C TRP A 201 -9.87 18.06 7.31
N THR A 202 -8.54 17.99 7.26
CA THR A 202 -7.68 19.15 7.00
C THR A 202 -6.38 18.76 6.30
N GLN A 203 -5.59 19.76 5.91
CA GLN A 203 -4.26 19.59 5.30
C GLN A 203 -4.23 18.71 4.04
N PHE A 204 -5.37 18.59 3.34
CA PHE A 204 -5.49 17.84 2.09
C PHE A 204 -4.70 18.53 0.98
N ARG A 205 -3.83 17.77 0.32
CA ARG A 205 -2.91 18.28 -0.69
C ARG A 205 -2.51 17.18 -1.67
N LYS A 206 -2.28 17.58 -2.93
CA LYS A 206 -1.66 16.72 -3.94
C LYS A 206 -0.25 16.32 -3.52
N GLN A 207 0.24 15.18 -4.00
CA GLN A 207 1.57 14.64 -3.70
C GLN A 207 2.37 14.45 -5.00
N PRO A 208 2.74 15.55 -5.70
CA PRO A 208 3.35 15.47 -7.02
C PRO A 208 4.70 14.75 -7.03
N ASN A 209 5.39 14.63 -5.89
CA ASN A 209 6.66 13.90 -5.83
C ASN A 209 6.46 12.40 -6.07
N PHE A 210 5.38 11.81 -5.54
CA PHE A 210 5.02 10.42 -5.84
C PHE A 210 4.63 10.26 -7.30
N ASP A 211 3.78 11.17 -7.80
CA ASP A 211 3.34 11.12 -9.19
C ASP A 211 4.54 11.23 -10.14
N ASN A 212 5.40 12.24 -9.96
CA ASN A 212 6.56 12.51 -10.82
C ASN A 212 7.56 11.36 -10.84
N ALA A 213 7.76 10.68 -9.70
CA ALA A 213 8.66 9.52 -9.63
C ALA A 213 8.19 8.38 -10.55
N LEU A 214 6.88 8.19 -10.73
CA LEU A 214 6.32 7.17 -11.61
C LEU A 214 6.14 7.67 -13.05
N LEU A 215 5.78 8.95 -13.23
CA LEU A 215 5.74 9.58 -14.55
C LEU A 215 7.12 9.54 -15.23
N HIS A 216 8.21 9.58 -14.46
CA HIS A 216 9.58 9.40 -14.95
C HIS A 216 9.77 8.07 -15.70
N TYR A 217 9.12 6.99 -15.24
CA TYR A 217 9.16 5.69 -15.90
C TYR A 217 8.24 5.60 -17.12
N GLY A 218 7.47 6.64 -17.42
CA GLY A 218 6.51 6.67 -18.52
C GLY A 218 5.11 6.18 -18.13
N VAL A 219 4.78 6.10 -16.84
CA VAL A 219 3.40 5.85 -16.38
C VAL A 219 2.47 6.94 -16.92
N GLN A 220 1.36 6.56 -17.58
CA GLN A 220 0.40 7.52 -18.15
C GLN A 220 -1.01 7.36 -17.58
N GLY A 221 -1.36 6.17 -17.07
CA GLY A 221 -2.64 5.85 -16.47
C GLY A 221 -2.72 6.26 -15.00
N ASN A 222 -3.41 5.43 -14.22
CA ASN A 222 -3.65 5.64 -12.79
C ASN A 222 -2.39 5.44 -11.95
N ILE A 223 -2.29 6.23 -10.88
CA ILE A 223 -1.38 6.02 -9.75
C ILE A 223 -2.29 6.03 -8.53
N GLY A 224 -2.70 4.84 -8.08
CA GLY A 224 -3.79 4.64 -7.13
C GLY A 224 -3.29 4.33 -5.73
N ASP A 225 -3.03 3.06 -5.48
CA ASP A 225 -2.67 2.52 -4.17
C ASP A 225 -1.22 2.80 -3.76
N ARG A 226 -0.99 2.81 -2.45
CA ARG A 226 0.32 2.77 -1.83
C ARG A 226 0.24 2.28 -0.40
N ASP A 227 1.39 1.85 0.11
CA ASP A 227 1.56 1.54 1.53
C ASP A 227 2.98 1.89 2.00
N VAL A 228 3.12 2.26 3.27
CA VAL A 228 4.38 2.76 3.82
C VAL A 228 5.01 1.81 4.81
N LEU A 229 6.30 1.58 4.58
CA LEU A 229 7.18 0.89 5.51
C LEU A 229 8.05 1.93 6.20
N SER A 230 7.78 2.25 7.46
CA SER A 230 8.43 3.38 8.15
C SER A 230 9.84 3.10 8.66
N ASN A 231 10.24 1.82 8.76
CA ASN A 231 11.45 1.41 9.49
C ASN A 231 12.11 0.15 8.92
N PHE A 232 12.33 0.09 7.61
CA PHE A 232 13.09 -1.00 6.99
C PHE A 232 14.57 -0.64 6.95
N ASN A 233 15.38 -1.36 7.73
CA ASN A 233 16.80 -1.05 7.93
C ASN A 233 17.04 0.44 8.25
N ASP A 234 16.25 1.01 9.16
CA ASP A 234 16.28 2.43 9.59
C ASP A 234 15.81 3.47 8.55
N PHE A 235 15.27 3.03 7.41
CA PHE A 235 14.73 3.91 6.37
C PHE A 235 13.23 3.72 6.17
N ALA A 236 12.58 4.80 5.71
CA ALA A 236 11.19 4.77 5.28
C ALA A 236 11.14 4.55 3.77
N PHE A 237 10.26 3.66 3.32
CA PHE A 237 9.95 3.44 1.90
C PHE A 237 8.45 3.40 1.68
N THR A 238 8.02 3.60 0.44
CA THR A 238 6.61 3.42 0.05
C THR A 238 6.55 2.44 -1.10
N VAL A 239 5.74 1.39 -0.98
CA VAL A 239 5.32 0.60 -2.13
C VAL A 239 4.16 1.32 -2.80
N ILE A 240 4.20 1.49 -4.11
CA ILE A 240 3.22 2.28 -4.86
C ILE A 240 2.99 1.64 -6.22
N GLU A 241 1.77 1.73 -6.74
CA GLU A 241 1.43 1.23 -8.07
C GLU A 241 1.35 2.33 -9.12
N GLY A 242 1.61 1.97 -10.37
CA GLY A 242 1.37 2.82 -11.54
C GLY A 242 0.92 2.00 -12.74
N GLN A 243 -0.04 2.52 -13.48
CA GLN A 243 -0.57 1.92 -14.70
C GLN A 243 0.03 2.61 -15.93
N TYR A 244 0.78 1.90 -16.77
CA TYR A 244 1.36 2.55 -17.95
C TYR A 244 0.33 3.07 -18.94
N LYS A 245 -0.81 2.39 -19.09
CA LYS A 245 -1.88 2.79 -20.00
C LYS A 245 -3.24 2.75 -19.31
N SER A 246 -3.92 3.90 -19.29
CA SER A 246 -5.26 4.00 -18.72
C SER A 246 -6.20 2.93 -19.30
N LYS A 247 -6.97 2.29 -18.42
CA LYS A 247 -7.94 1.21 -18.73
C LYS A 247 -7.32 -0.09 -19.26
N ASP A 248 -6.01 -0.27 -19.12
CA ASP A 248 -5.32 -1.52 -19.46
C ASP A 248 -4.73 -2.13 -18.17
N PHE A 249 -5.45 -3.10 -17.61
CA PHE A 249 -5.06 -3.76 -16.37
C PHE A 249 -3.76 -4.56 -16.49
N GLY A 250 -3.36 -4.98 -17.70
CA GLY A 250 -2.09 -5.67 -17.92
C GLY A 250 -0.87 -4.77 -17.73
N THR A 251 -1.08 -3.47 -17.56
CA THR A 251 0.00 -2.47 -17.48
C THR A 251 0.29 -1.94 -16.08
N TRP A 252 -0.37 -2.49 -15.06
CA TRP A 252 -0.06 -2.19 -13.67
C TRP A 252 1.32 -2.72 -13.27
N ARG A 253 2.14 -1.88 -12.64
CA ARG A 253 3.42 -2.24 -12.05
C ARG A 253 3.55 -1.67 -10.65
N THR A 254 4.31 -2.37 -9.81
CA THR A 254 4.68 -1.94 -8.47
C THR A 254 6.05 -1.28 -8.48
N PHE A 255 6.21 -0.24 -7.66
CA PHE A 255 7.43 0.52 -7.46
C PHE A 255 7.73 0.65 -5.98
N VAL A 256 9.01 0.81 -5.63
CA VAL A 256 9.46 1.23 -4.30
C VAL A 256 9.94 2.67 -4.40
N PHE A 257 9.18 3.59 -3.82
CA PHE A 257 9.54 5.00 -3.69
C PHE A 257 10.36 5.26 -2.43
N ASP A 258 11.43 6.02 -2.60
CA ASP A 258 12.34 6.45 -1.55
C ASP A 258 12.19 7.96 -1.28
N PRO A 259 11.65 8.35 -0.12
CA PRO A 259 11.47 9.75 0.23
C PRO A 259 12.79 10.51 0.45
N GLN A 260 13.92 9.83 0.68
CA GLN A 260 15.21 10.51 0.84
C GLN A 260 15.76 11.04 -0.49
N THR A 261 15.55 10.28 -1.57
CA THR A 261 16.03 10.64 -2.91
C THR A 261 14.96 11.26 -3.78
N GLY A 262 13.68 11.03 -3.47
CA GLY A 262 12.55 11.41 -4.30
C GLY A 262 12.39 10.52 -5.54
N ASN A 263 13.12 9.42 -5.62
CA ASN A 263 13.09 8.48 -6.74
C ASN A 263 12.27 7.24 -6.39
N ALA A 264 11.84 6.53 -7.43
CA ALA A 264 11.24 5.21 -7.30
C ALA A 264 12.03 4.19 -8.13
N ASP A 265 12.03 2.94 -7.69
CA ASP A 265 12.55 1.80 -8.44
C ASP A 265 11.39 0.91 -8.82
N GLN A 266 11.24 0.58 -10.11
CA GLN A 266 10.26 -0.42 -10.54
C GLN A 266 10.66 -1.79 -10.01
N VAL A 267 9.72 -2.51 -9.41
CA VAL A 267 9.96 -3.87 -8.93
C VAL A 267 9.69 -4.86 -10.06
N SER A 268 10.72 -5.66 -10.40
CA SER A 268 10.57 -6.79 -11.31
C SER A 268 10.09 -8.01 -10.52
N ILE A 269 8.77 -8.18 -10.41
CA ILE A 269 8.16 -9.24 -9.61
C ILE A 269 8.16 -10.56 -10.40
N ILE A 270 8.73 -11.60 -9.80
CA ILE A 270 8.85 -12.95 -10.35
C ILE A 270 7.96 -13.89 -9.53
N THR A 271 6.79 -14.23 -10.08
CA THR A 271 5.87 -15.24 -9.53
C THR A 271 6.22 -16.64 -10.01
N ASP A 272 5.56 -17.67 -9.46
CA ASP A 272 5.76 -19.06 -9.88
C ASP A 272 5.48 -19.26 -11.37
N GLY A 273 4.31 -18.83 -11.83
CA GLY A 273 3.81 -18.94 -13.20
C GLY A 273 4.25 -17.80 -14.14
N GLY A 274 4.78 -16.69 -13.62
CA GLY A 274 5.28 -15.57 -14.42
C GLY A 274 4.23 -14.52 -14.80
N SER A 275 3.29 -14.22 -13.89
CA SER A 275 2.41 -13.05 -13.99
C SER A 275 3.22 -11.76 -14.13
N GLN A 276 2.68 -10.76 -14.84
CA GLN A 276 3.42 -9.54 -15.19
C GLN A 276 2.75 -8.25 -14.70
N ALA A 277 1.48 -8.30 -14.29
CA ALA A 277 0.74 -7.15 -13.81
C ALA A 277 0.45 -7.28 -12.31
N PHE A 278 0.68 -6.20 -11.57
CA PHE A 278 0.56 -6.17 -10.11
C PHE A 278 0.01 -4.81 -9.68
N ALA A 279 -1.10 -4.85 -8.95
CA ALA A 279 -1.82 -3.70 -8.44
C ALA A 279 -2.00 -3.81 -6.92
N ASN A 280 -2.49 -2.76 -6.30
CA ASN A 280 -2.85 -2.65 -4.90
C ASN A 280 -1.80 -3.19 -3.91
N PRO A 281 -0.53 -2.72 -3.97
CA PRO A 281 0.51 -3.21 -3.09
C PRO A 281 0.30 -2.79 -1.64
N THR A 282 0.28 -3.77 -0.73
CA THR A 282 0.40 -3.50 0.72
C THR A 282 1.66 -4.13 1.28
N ILE A 283 2.19 -3.53 2.36
CA ILE A 283 3.40 -4.00 3.01
C ILE A 283 3.35 -3.81 4.53
N THR A 284 3.78 -4.83 5.26
CA THR A 284 3.81 -4.79 6.74
C THR A 284 5.09 -5.46 7.24
N LEU A 285 5.90 -4.71 7.99
CA LEU A 285 7.00 -5.24 8.78
C LEU A 285 6.53 -5.43 10.22
N THR A 286 6.64 -6.65 10.73
CA THR A 286 6.24 -6.98 12.11
C THR A 286 7.08 -8.13 12.65
N THR A 287 6.79 -8.62 13.85
CA THR A 287 7.48 -9.76 14.46
C THR A 287 6.51 -10.90 14.66
N TRP A 288 6.80 -12.10 14.17
CA TRP A 288 6.00 -13.30 14.36
C TRP A 288 6.85 -14.41 14.97
N LYS A 289 6.38 -14.98 16.10
CA LYS A 289 7.07 -16.02 16.87
C LYS A 289 8.52 -15.66 17.19
N GLY A 290 8.76 -14.38 17.53
CA GLY A 290 10.07 -13.84 17.88
C GLY A 290 10.98 -13.49 16.71
N GLN A 291 10.52 -13.64 15.45
CA GLN A 291 11.29 -13.30 14.26
C GLN A 291 10.65 -12.15 13.49
N ASN A 292 11.45 -11.22 12.97
CA ASN A 292 10.94 -10.18 12.08
C ASN A 292 10.46 -10.80 10.77
N ILE A 293 9.30 -10.38 10.30
CA ILE A 293 8.75 -10.80 9.02
C ILE A 293 8.33 -9.59 8.19
N LEU A 294 8.53 -9.69 6.88
CA LEU A 294 7.99 -8.76 5.90
C LEU A 294 6.84 -9.44 5.18
N ILE A 295 5.63 -8.90 5.33
CA ILE A 295 4.43 -9.35 4.65
C ILE A 295 4.18 -8.42 3.47
N VAL A 296 3.90 -8.99 2.31
CA VAL A 296 3.57 -8.24 1.10
C VAL A 296 2.29 -8.82 0.51
N THR A 297 1.40 -7.94 0.04
CA THR A 297 0.21 -8.34 -0.72
C THR A 297 0.13 -7.54 -2.00
N LEU A 298 -0.41 -8.18 -3.04
CA LEU A 298 -0.55 -7.62 -4.39
C LEU A 298 -1.80 -8.21 -5.01
N PHE A 299 -2.61 -7.40 -5.67
CA PHE A 299 -3.64 -7.91 -6.57
C PHE A 299 -3.01 -8.23 -7.94
N ILE A 300 -3.19 -9.45 -8.44
CA ILE A 300 -2.78 -9.86 -9.79
C ILE A 300 -4.00 -9.77 -10.70
N PRO A 301 -4.09 -8.76 -11.60
CA PRO A 301 -5.18 -8.67 -12.56
C PRO A 301 -5.20 -9.89 -13.48
N SER A 302 -6.37 -10.21 -14.03
CA SER A 302 -6.50 -11.35 -14.96
C SER A 302 -5.64 -11.17 -16.22
N GLU A 303 -5.49 -9.93 -16.65
CA GLU A 303 -4.68 -9.51 -17.78
C GLU A 303 -3.20 -9.71 -17.48
N GLN A 304 -2.53 -10.49 -18.32
CA GLN A 304 -1.11 -10.87 -18.13
C GLN A 304 -0.84 -11.66 -16.84
N SER A 305 -1.85 -12.32 -16.27
CA SER A 305 -1.65 -13.35 -15.24
C SER A 305 -1.23 -14.68 -15.85
N ALA A 306 -0.41 -15.42 -15.11
CA ALA A 306 -0.18 -16.82 -15.40
C ALA A 306 -1.38 -17.68 -14.95
N PRO A 307 -1.59 -18.87 -15.54
CA PRO A 307 -2.68 -19.75 -15.16
C PRO A 307 -2.70 -20.04 -13.65
N GLY A 308 -3.83 -19.72 -13.00
CA GLY A 308 -4.03 -19.96 -11.57
C GLY A 308 -3.48 -18.90 -10.62
N GLU A 309 -2.82 -17.85 -11.12
CA GLU A 309 -2.23 -16.80 -10.26
C GLU A 309 -3.13 -15.58 -10.03
N ALA A 310 -4.14 -15.36 -10.88
CA ALA A 310 -5.01 -14.18 -10.79
C ALA A 310 -5.77 -14.07 -9.45
N GLY A 311 -5.92 -12.82 -8.99
CA GLY A 311 -6.51 -12.47 -7.70
C GLY A 311 -5.45 -12.03 -6.67
N GLU A 312 -5.85 -11.96 -5.40
CA GLU A 312 -4.94 -11.51 -4.33
C GLU A 312 -3.80 -12.50 -4.08
N LEU A 313 -2.57 -12.02 -4.22
CA LEU A 313 -1.35 -12.68 -3.79
C LEU A 313 -0.97 -12.19 -2.39
N ILE A 314 -0.77 -13.12 -1.46
CA ILE A 314 -0.19 -12.87 -0.14
C ILE A 314 1.11 -13.66 -0.03
N TYR A 315 2.19 -13.03 0.40
CA TYR A 315 3.47 -13.69 0.66
C TYR A 315 4.25 -13.02 1.77
N TYR A 316 5.16 -13.76 2.39
CA TYR A 316 6.01 -13.21 3.45
C TYR A 316 7.43 -13.77 3.45
N TYR A 317 8.34 -12.98 4.01
CA TYR A 317 9.73 -13.35 4.29
C TYR A 317 10.00 -13.26 5.78
N LYS A 318 10.77 -14.20 6.26
CA LYS A 318 11.48 -14.13 7.53
C LYS A 318 12.78 -13.35 7.32
N LEU A 319 13.01 -12.36 8.18
CA LEU A 319 14.19 -11.48 8.15
C LEU A 319 15.23 -11.88 9.21
#